data_AF-A0A3R7B239-F1
#
_entry.id   AF-A0A3R7B239-F1
#
_cell.length_a   1.000
_cell.length_b   1.000
_cell.length_c   1.000
_cell.angle_alpha   90.00
_cell.angle_beta   90.00
_cell.angle_gamma   90.00
#
_symmetry.space_group_name_H-M   'P 1'
#
loop_
_entity.id
_entity.type
_entity.pdbx_description
1 polymer ?
#
loop_
_entity_poly.entity_id
_entity_poly.type
_entity_poly.pdbx_seq_one_letter_code
_entity_poly.pdbx_strand_id
1 'polypeptide(L)'
;RAFSDAPASGVLGHEHLLQGLTEADDMRPVTMVQDKQSAKRVLDILESLGPGHMHACDTEVANIDVKKVGPVGNGNVTCLSIYSGPDVDFGNGPYVWVDNLDSADGTLEYFRGFLESKTHKKVWHNYSFDRHVLFNPSTRINVQGLGGDTMHMARLWNTARFQKGGYSLEALSADLMERRKKPMKELFGVPKLKKVWSVLQHKLQDTTWHLQTSADGVVSRYTM
;
A
#
# COMPACT_ATOMS: atom_id res chain seq x y z
N ARG A 1 -50.81 -0.74 5.93
CA ARG A 1 -49.89 -0.86 7.08
C ARG A 1 -48.59 -0.22 6.65
N ALA A 2 -48.24 0.91 7.26
CA ALA A 2 -47.05 1.67 6.94
C ALA A 2 -45.80 0.81 7.17
N PHE A 3 -44.88 0.82 6.20
CA PHE A 3 -43.52 0.38 6.41
C PHE A 3 -42.89 1.40 7.36
N SER A 4 -42.67 0.99 8.61
CA SER A 4 -41.89 1.76 9.55
C SER A 4 -40.46 1.81 9.02
N ASP A 5 -39.96 3.01 8.74
CA ASP A 5 -38.56 3.28 8.56
C ASP A 5 -37.79 2.68 9.74
N ALA A 6 -37.03 1.62 9.46
CA ALA A 6 -36.04 1.13 10.41
C ALA A 6 -35.06 2.28 10.65
N PRO A 7 -34.73 2.62 11.92
CA PRO A 7 -33.73 3.63 12.17
C PRO A 7 -32.43 3.20 11.49
N ALA A 8 -31.87 4.09 10.66
CA ALA A 8 -30.53 3.95 10.12
C ALA A 8 -29.62 3.51 11.27
N SER A 9 -28.94 2.37 11.09
CA SER A 9 -28.12 1.73 12.12
C SER A 9 -27.28 2.78 12.84
N GLY A 10 -27.63 3.06 14.10
CA GLY A 10 -27.00 4.04 14.97
C GLY A 10 -25.61 3.63 15.40
N VAL A 11 -24.69 3.50 14.46
CA VAL A 11 -23.26 3.57 14.76
C VAL A 11 -22.96 5.05 14.97
N LEU A 12 -22.82 5.44 16.23
CA LEU A 12 -22.26 6.74 16.60
C LEU A 12 -21.02 7.00 15.75
N GLY A 13 -20.92 8.19 15.16
CA GLY A 13 -19.81 8.55 14.28
C GLY A 13 -18.46 8.20 14.90
N HIS A 14 -17.65 7.43 14.16
CA HIS A 14 -16.30 7.05 14.55
C HIS A 14 -15.30 8.20 14.40
N GLU A 15 -15.76 9.42 14.12
CA GLU A 15 -14.91 10.62 13.95
C GLU A 15 -13.98 10.87 15.12
N HIS A 16 -14.41 10.55 16.35
CA HIS A 16 -13.56 10.66 17.55
C HIS A 16 -12.32 9.74 17.48
N LEU A 17 -12.37 8.61 16.75
CA LEU A 17 -11.23 7.73 16.51
C LEU A 17 -10.20 8.36 15.55
N LEU A 18 -10.59 9.40 14.83
CA LEU A 18 -9.73 10.15 13.90
C LEU A 18 -9.18 11.43 14.55
N GLN A 19 -9.56 11.72 15.79
CA GLN A 19 -9.05 12.88 16.50
C GLN A 19 -7.53 12.77 16.64
N GLY A 20 -6.82 13.83 16.25
CA GLY A 20 -5.36 13.88 16.23
C GLY A 20 -4.70 13.23 15.01
N LEU A 21 -5.43 12.45 14.19
CA LEU A 21 -4.90 11.87 12.97
C LEU A 21 -4.78 12.93 11.87
N THR A 22 -3.55 13.33 11.56
CA THR A 22 -3.23 14.30 10.49
C THR A 22 -2.43 13.65 9.38
N GLU A 23 -2.44 14.17 8.16
CA GLU A 23 -1.44 13.71 7.18
C GLU A 23 -0.03 14.18 7.62
N ALA A 24 1.02 13.51 7.12
CA ALA A 24 2.37 14.03 7.28
C ALA A 24 2.49 15.33 6.46
N ASP A 25 3.08 16.36 7.06
CA ASP A 25 3.27 17.67 6.45
C ASP A 25 4.62 18.26 6.86
N ASP A 26 4.91 19.50 6.44
CA ASP A 26 6.18 20.17 6.77
C ASP A 26 6.38 20.37 8.28
N MET A 27 5.31 20.40 9.07
CA MET A 27 5.35 20.60 10.52
C MET A 27 5.49 19.29 11.29
N ARG A 28 4.94 18.19 10.76
CA ARG A 28 5.05 16.83 11.31
C ARG A 28 5.47 15.86 10.21
N PRO A 29 6.73 15.95 9.74
CA PRO A 29 7.20 15.08 8.68
C PRO A 29 7.39 13.66 9.19
N VAL A 30 7.61 12.74 8.26
CA VAL A 30 7.91 11.35 8.61
C VAL A 30 9.28 11.26 9.28
N THR A 31 9.37 10.52 10.39
CA THR A 31 10.64 10.14 11.02
C THR A 31 11.32 9.09 10.16
N MET A 32 12.29 9.52 9.36
CA MET A 32 13.09 8.66 8.51
C MET A 32 14.15 7.92 9.33
N VAL A 33 14.24 6.60 9.16
CA VAL A 33 15.22 5.73 9.81
C VAL A 33 16.07 5.08 8.73
N GLN A 34 17.33 5.47 8.67
CA GLN A 34 18.31 5.06 7.64
C GLN A 34 19.64 4.57 8.25
N ASP A 35 19.74 4.57 9.58
CA ASP A 35 20.96 4.18 10.30
C ASP A 35 20.65 3.63 11.69
N LYS A 36 21.69 3.12 12.35
CA LYS A 36 21.60 2.58 13.71
C LYS A 36 21.14 3.59 14.75
N GLN A 37 21.52 4.86 14.61
CA GLN A 37 21.24 5.88 15.62
C GLN A 37 19.77 6.29 15.60
N SER A 38 19.23 6.52 14.40
CA SER A 38 17.80 6.76 14.15
C SER A 38 16.96 5.55 14.56
N ALA A 39 17.39 4.32 14.23
CA ALA A 39 16.71 3.10 14.66
C ALA A 39 16.65 3.01 16.19
N LYS A 40 17.77 3.28 16.88
CA LYS A 40 17.81 3.27 18.35
C LYS A 40 16.81 4.26 18.96
N ARG A 41 16.74 5.50 18.47
CA ARG A 41 15.79 6.50 18.99
C ARG A 41 14.34 6.01 18.89
N VAL A 42 13.97 5.45 17.75
CA VAL A 42 12.62 4.91 17.54
C VAL A 42 12.36 3.72 18.46
N LEU A 43 13.30 2.78 18.56
CA LEU A 43 13.15 1.60 19.41
C LEU A 43 13.02 1.96 20.90
N ASP A 44 13.79 2.94 21.40
CA ASP A 44 13.69 3.40 22.77
C ASP A 44 12.28 3.95 23.07
N ILE A 45 11.66 4.64 22.11
CA ILE A 45 10.29 5.14 22.24
C ILE A 45 9.29 3.99 22.20
N LEU A 46 9.42 3.05 21.25
CA LEU A 46 8.56 1.87 21.17
C LEU A 46 8.58 1.04 22.46
N GLU A 47 9.76 0.89 23.08
CA GLU A 47 9.93 0.22 24.37
C GLU A 47 9.19 0.98 25.49
N SER A 48 9.31 2.31 25.53
CA SER A 48 8.71 3.15 26.57
C SER A 48 7.17 3.13 26.60
N LEU A 49 6.52 2.82 25.47
CA LEU A 49 5.07 2.68 25.37
C LEU A 49 4.56 1.41 26.05
N GLY A 50 5.43 0.43 26.28
CA GLY A 50 5.11 -0.81 26.99
C GLY A 50 4.39 -1.88 26.16
N PRO A 51 4.19 -3.08 26.74
CA PRO A 51 3.81 -4.29 26.00
C PRO A 51 2.33 -4.37 25.61
N GLY A 52 1.47 -3.53 26.16
CA GLY A 52 0.04 -3.48 25.82
C GLY A 52 -0.28 -2.51 24.68
N HIS A 53 0.68 -1.68 24.30
CA HIS A 53 0.49 -0.66 23.30
C HIS A 53 0.45 -1.28 21.90
N MET A 54 -0.46 -0.78 21.05
CA MET A 54 -0.66 -1.29 19.70
C MET A 54 0.15 -0.46 18.71
N HIS A 55 0.86 -1.13 17.81
CA HIS A 55 1.64 -0.49 16.76
C HIS A 55 1.13 -0.95 15.41
N ALA A 56 0.58 -0.04 14.61
CA ALA A 56 0.26 -0.34 13.22
C ALA A 56 1.56 -0.46 12.42
N CYS A 57 1.68 -1.53 11.65
CA CYS A 57 2.84 -1.79 10.81
C CYS A 57 2.39 -2.14 9.38
N ASP A 58 3.22 -1.75 8.41
CA ASP A 58 3.04 -2.07 6.99
C ASP A 58 4.41 -2.20 6.34
N THR A 59 4.55 -3.08 5.34
CA THR A 59 5.79 -3.23 4.57
C THR A 59 5.60 -2.85 3.11
N GLU A 60 6.62 -2.24 2.51
CA GLU A 60 6.71 -2.18 1.05
C GLU A 60 7.63 -3.29 0.56
N VAL A 61 7.26 -3.90 -0.56
CA VAL A 61 7.91 -5.11 -1.08
C VAL A 61 8.22 -4.95 -2.56
N ALA A 62 9.47 -5.20 -2.94
CA ALA A 62 9.92 -5.25 -4.33
C ALA A 62 10.18 -6.69 -4.78
N ASN A 63 10.47 -6.88 -6.07
CA ASN A 63 10.85 -8.17 -6.67
C ASN A 63 9.81 -9.29 -6.51
N ILE A 64 8.52 -8.93 -6.57
CA ILE A 64 7.41 -9.89 -6.56
C ILE A 64 6.35 -9.49 -7.60
N ASP A 65 5.94 -10.46 -8.43
CA ASP A 65 4.76 -10.33 -9.28
C ASP A 65 3.60 -11.07 -8.60
N VAL A 66 2.83 -10.34 -7.79
CA VAL A 66 1.72 -10.86 -6.99
C VAL A 66 0.59 -11.49 -7.81
N LYS A 67 0.60 -11.33 -9.14
CA LYS A 67 -0.35 -12.01 -10.05
C LYS A 67 0.10 -13.42 -10.42
N LYS A 68 1.39 -13.72 -10.26
CA LYS A 68 2.01 -14.99 -10.65
C LYS A 68 2.42 -15.83 -9.45
N VAL A 69 2.89 -15.20 -8.38
CA VAL A 69 3.47 -15.89 -7.22
C VAL A 69 2.94 -15.30 -5.91
N GLY A 70 2.91 -16.14 -4.86
CA GLY A 70 2.62 -15.71 -3.48
C GLY A 70 3.87 -15.21 -2.75
N PRO A 71 3.71 -14.61 -1.55
CA PRO A 71 4.81 -13.98 -0.80
C PRO A 71 5.83 -14.98 -0.22
N VAL A 72 5.47 -16.27 -0.14
CA VAL A 72 6.34 -17.31 0.44
C VAL A 72 7.55 -17.53 -0.47
N GLY A 73 8.73 -17.14 0.00
CA GLY A 73 9.99 -17.26 -0.73
C GLY A 73 10.17 -16.23 -1.85
N ASN A 74 9.23 -15.28 -2.04
CA ASN A 74 9.27 -14.28 -3.10
C ASN A 74 9.13 -12.86 -2.55
N GLY A 75 9.86 -11.93 -3.15
CA GLY A 75 9.85 -10.53 -2.78
C GLY A 75 10.81 -10.18 -1.64
N ASN A 76 11.28 -8.94 -1.68
CA ASN A 76 12.20 -8.36 -0.70
C ASN A 76 11.57 -7.12 -0.06
N VAL A 77 11.64 -7.02 1.26
CA VAL A 77 11.13 -5.87 2.00
C VAL A 77 12.05 -4.67 1.77
N THR A 78 11.49 -3.59 1.24
CA THR A 78 12.22 -2.35 0.93
C THR A 78 12.04 -1.30 2.00
N CYS A 79 10.98 -1.39 2.80
CA CYS A 79 10.81 -0.55 3.98
C CYS A 79 9.81 -1.17 4.98
N LEU A 80 9.81 -0.63 6.19
CA LEU A 80 8.81 -0.86 7.22
C LEU A 80 8.27 0.49 7.68
N SER A 81 6.95 0.65 7.72
CA SER A 81 6.31 1.80 8.37
C SER A 81 5.74 1.40 9.72
N ILE A 82 5.81 2.31 10.69
CA ILE A 82 5.27 2.10 12.05
C ILE A 82 4.48 3.35 12.45
N TYR A 83 3.31 3.11 13.04
CA TYR A 83 2.47 4.14 13.64
C TYR A 83 1.95 3.67 15.00
N SER A 84 2.13 4.50 16.02
CA SER A 84 1.78 4.17 17.41
C SER A 84 0.71 5.11 17.97
N GLY A 85 -0.09 5.74 17.12
CA GLY A 85 -1.12 6.69 17.55
C GLY A 85 -0.67 8.16 17.40
N PRO A 86 -1.63 9.10 17.43
CA PRO A 86 -1.37 10.50 17.09
C PRO A 86 -0.57 11.27 18.15
N ASP A 87 -0.59 10.78 19.38
CA ASP A 87 0.05 11.42 20.54
C ASP A 87 1.50 10.93 20.77
N VAL A 88 1.99 9.99 19.96
CA VAL A 88 3.36 9.49 20.04
C VAL A 88 4.25 10.31 19.12
N ASP A 89 5.36 10.82 19.63
CA ASP A 89 6.33 11.58 18.86
C ASP A 89 7.67 10.84 18.77
N PHE A 90 8.10 10.52 17.55
CA PHE A 90 9.38 9.88 17.25
C PHE A 90 10.52 10.87 16.93
N GLY A 91 10.28 12.16 17.12
CA GLY A 91 11.19 13.29 16.89
C GLY A 91 10.66 14.27 15.85
N ASN A 92 9.92 13.77 14.85
CA ASN A 92 9.26 14.56 13.81
C ASN A 92 7.73 14.40 13.82
N GLY A 93 7.17 13.74 14.84
CA GLY A 93 5.77 13.34 14.89
C GLY A 93 5.58 11.81 14.87
N PRO A 94 4.35 11.34 14.60
CA PRO A 94 3.93 9.97 14.89
C PRO A 94 4.27 8.94 13.81
N TYR A 95 4.76 9.40 12.65
CA TYR A 95 5.02 8.56 11.50
C TYR A 95 6.48 8.12 11.46
N VAL A 96 6.71 6.80 11.38
CA VAL A 96 8.05 6.23 11.20
C VAL A 96 8.13 5.54 9.86
N TRP A 97 9.22 5.79 9.13
CA TRP A 97 9.59 5.08 7.92
C TRP A 97 11.01 4.54 8.05
N VAL A 98 11.12 3.22 8.12
CA VAL A 98 12.38 2.48 8.13
C VAL A 98 12.74 2.13 6.71
N ASP A 99 13.70 2.86 6.15
CA ASP A 99 14.24 2.63 4.83
C ASP A 99 15.13 1.37 4.84
N ASN A 100 15.03 0.54 3.82
CA ASN A 100 15.84 -0.67 3.65
C ASN A 100 16.27 -0.83 2.18
N LEU A 101 16.54 0.29 1.51
CA LEU A 101 17.05 0.34 0.14
C LEU A 101 18.43 1.01 0.07
N ASP A 102 19.16 0.70 -1.00
CA ASP A 102 20.41 1.35 -1.38
C ASP A 102 21.40 1.50 -0.20
N SER A 103 21.72 2.73 0.19
CA SER A 103 22.65 3.01 1.30
C SER A 103 22.11 2.66 2.69
N ALA A 104 20.79 2.43 2.81
CA ALA A 104 20.11 2.06 4.04
C ALA A 104 19.81 0.54 4.12
N ASP A 105 20.29 -0.27 3.18
CA ASP A 105 20.15 -1.72 3.23
C ASP A 105 20.65 -2.31 4.56
N GLY A 106 19.85 -3.18 5.16
CA GLY A 106 20.12 -3.79 6.46
C GLY A 106 19.58 -3.00 7.66
N THR A 107 19.05 -1.79 7.49
CA THR A 107 18.46 -1.01 8.60
C THR A 107 17.27 -1.74 9.24
N LEU A 108 16.52 -2.53 8.47
CA LEU A 108 15.43 -3.35 8.99
C LEU A 108 15.88 -4.34 10.08
N GLU A 109 17.13 -4.80 10.04
CA GLU A 109 17.68 -5.75 11.01
C GLU A 109 17.70 -5.16 12.44
N TYR A 110 17.88 -3.84 12.59
CA TYR A 110 17.82 -3.19 13.91
C TYR A 110 16.46 -3.39 14.59
N PHE A 111 15.39 -3.59 13.82
CA PHE A 111 14.04 -3.81 14.34
C PHE A 111 13.70 -5.28 14.60
N ARG A 112 14.63 -6.23 14.40
CA ARG A 112 14.37 -7.66 14.62
C ARG A 112 13.79 -7.91 16.01
N GLY A 113 14.39 -7.35 17.06
CA GLY A 113 13.93 -7.53 18.44
C GLY A 113 12.47 -7.09 18.63
N PHE A 114 12.10 -5.93 18.08
CA PHE A 114 10.73 -5.43 18.10
C PHE A 114 9.76 -6.34 17.30
N LEU A 115 10.15 -6.73 16.09
CA LEU A 115 9.31 -7.53 15.18
C LEU A 115 9.10 -8.97 15.69
N GLU A 116 10.13 -9.62 16.22
CA GLU A 116 10.08 -10.98 16.76
C GLU A 116 9.56 -11.02 18.21
N SER A 117 9.35 -9.86 18.85
CA SER A 117 8.78 -9.79 20.18
C SER A 117 7.32 -10.27 20.21
N LYS A 118 7.01 -11.12 21.20
CA LYS A 118 5.64 -11.55 21.52
C LYS A 118 4.89 -10.52 22.39
N THR A 119 5.63 -9.64 23.07
CA THR A 119 5.08 -8.65 23.98
C THR A 119 4.56 -7.45 23.21
N HIS A 120 5.38 -6.83 22.35
CA HIS A 120 4.93 -5.74 21.48
C HIS A 120 3.85 -6.22 20.51
N LYS A 121 2.72 -5.51 20.51
CA LYS A 121 1.54 -5.87 19.71
C LYS A 121 1.53 -5.10 18.40
N LYS A 122 1.63 -5.84 17.28
CA LYS A 122 1.65 -5.27 15.93
C LYS A 122 0.32 -5.53 15.24
N VAL A 123 -0.27 -4.48 14.68
CA VAL A 123 -1.51 -4.49 13.91
C VAL A 123 -1.17 -4.34 12.43
N TRP A 124 -1.76 -5.19 11.60
CA TRP A 124 -1.48 -5.25 10.17
C TRP A 124 -2.76 -5.19 9.35
N HIS A 125 -2.62 -5.00 8.04
CA HIS A 125 -3.70 -5.23 7.08
C HIS A 125 -3.25 -6.35 6.14
N ASN A 126 -3.78 -7.57 6.32
CA ASN A 126 -3.30 -8.79 5.67
C ASN A 126 -1.93 -9.30 6.19
N TYR A 127 -1.86 -9.54 7.51
CA TYR A 127 -0.65 -9.97 8.23
C TYR A 127 0.10 -11.14 7.59
N SER A 128 -0.63 -12.07 6.97
CA SER A 128 -0.01 -13.25 6.36
C SER A 128 0.98 -12.87 5.26
N PHE A 129 0.69 -11.81 4.50
CA PHE A 129 1.58 -11.32 3.45
C PHE A 129 2.88 -10.76 4.06
N ASP A 130 2.76 -9.75 4.93
CA ASP A 130 3.90 -9.08 5.59
C ASP A 130 4.78 -10.06 6.35
N ARG A 131 4.18 -10.99 7.09
CA ARG A 131 4.93 -12.00 7.83
C ARG A 131 5.75 -12.90 6.90
N HIS A 132 5.19 -13.30 5.76
CA HIS A 132 5.90 -14.16 4.83
C HIS A 132 7.06 -13.43 4.15
N VAL A 133 6.86 -12.20 3.69
CA VAL A 133 7.93 -11.42 3.06
C VAL A 133 9.06 -11.09 4.04
N LEU A 134 8.73 -10.78 5.31
CA LEU A 134 9.72 -10.58 6.38
C LEU A 134 10.44 -11.87 6.78
N PHE A 135 9.85 -13.04 6.56
CA PHE A 135 10.47 -14.33 6.88
C PHE A 135 11.21 -14.96 5.69
N ASN A 136 11.20 -14.30 4.53
CA ASN A 136 11.93 -14.78 3.36
C ASN A 136 13.45 -14.88 3.61
N PRO A 137 14.20 -15.62 2.77
CA PRO A 137 15.64 -15.80 2.92
C PRO A 137 16.46 -14.51 3.05
N SER A 138 15.96 -13.39 2.54
CA SER A 138 16.61 -12.08 2.61
C SER A 138 16.75 -11.54 4.03
N THR A 139 15.73 -11.71 4.87
CA THR A 139 15.68 -11.11 6.22
C THR A 139 15.54 -12.14 7.33
N ARG A 140 14.80 -13.23 7.11
CA ARG A 140 14.55 -14.30 8.11
C ARG A 140 14.02 -13.77 9.44
N ILE A 141 13.27 -12.67 9.41
CA ILE A 141 12.64 -12.06 10.60
C ILE A 141 11.32 -12.79 10.83
N ASN A 142 11.22 -13.49 11.96
CA ASN A 142 10.01 -14.22 12.30
C ASN A 142 9.07 -13.32 13.11
N VAL A 143 8.23 -12.54 12.44
CA VAL A 143 7.29 -11.64 13.12
C VAL A 143 6.39 -12.42 14.09
N GLN A 144 6.31 -11.90 15.31
CA GLN A 144 5.48 -12.39 16.41
C GLN A 144 4.61 -11.25 16.96
N GLY A 145 3.81 -11.52 17.99
CA GLY A 145 3.07 -10.46 18.69
C GLY A 145 1.96 -9.85 17.85
N LEU A 146 1.17 -10.67 17.13
CA LEU A 146 0.00 -10.21 16.40
C LEU A 146 -1.01 -9.58 17.37
N GLY A 147 -1.19 -8.26 17.27
CA GLY A 147 -2.20 -7.49 18.01
C GLY A 147 -3.55 -7.44 17.29
N GLY A 148 -3.53 -7.50 15.96
CA GLY A 148 -4.73 -7.54 15.13
C GLY A 148 -4.42 -7.59 13.65
N ASP A 149 -5.38 -8.08 12.87
CA ASP A 149 -5.39 -7.99 11.41
C ASP A 149 -6.70 -7.33 10.99
N THR A 150 -6.62 -6.10 10.52
CA THR A 150 -7.78 -5.27 10.20
C THR A 150 -8.66 -5.87 9.10
N MET A 151 -8.07 -6.60 8.15
CA MET A 151 -8.81 -7.29 7.09
C MET A 151 -9.63 -8.44 7.68
N HIS A 152 -9.02 -9.25 8.56
CA HIS A 152 -9.70 -10.36 9.22
C HIS A 152 -10.75 -9.90 10.24
N MET A 153 -10.43 -8.88 11.03
CA MET A 153 -11.38 -8.26 11.96
C MET A 153 -12.62 -7.74 11.23
N ALA A 154 -12.44 -7.04 10.11
CA ALA A 154 -13.55 -6.57 9.30
C ALA A 154 -14.39 -7.72 8.71
N ARG A 155 -13.73 -8.82 8.30
CA ARG A 155 -14.42 -10.01 7.81
C ARG A 155 -15.25 -10.69 8.89
N LEU A 156 -14.77 -10.74 10.13
CA LEU A 156 -15.52 -11.27 11.27
C LEU A 156 -16.70 -10.36 11.63
N TRP A 157 -16.50 -9.04 11.59
CA TRP A 157 -17.56 -8.08 11.90
C TRP A 157 -18.69 -8.09 10.87
N ASN A 158 -18.36 -8.13 9.57
CA ASN A 158 -19.35 -8.21 8.51
C ASN A 158 -18.79 -9.01 7.32
N THR A 159 -19.24 -10.26 7.21
CA THR A 159 -18.82 -11.19 6.14
C THR A 159 -19.40 -10.85 4.77
N ALA A 160 -20.42 -10.00 4.69
CA ALA A 160 -21.15 -9.64 3.47
C ALA A 160 -20.71 -8.28 2.88
N ARG A 161 -19.49 -7.81 3.15
CA ARG A 161 -18.98 -6.51 2.62
C ARG A 161 -18.60 -6.53 1.13
N PHE A 162 -18.88 -7.59 0.38
CA PHE A 162 -18.62 -7.61 -1.07
C PHE A 162 -19.36 -6.48 -1.80
N GLN A 163 -20.59 -6.16 -1.38
CA GLN A 163 -21.36 -5.04 -1.93
C GLN A 163 -20.83 -3.65 -1.50
N LYS A 164 -19.93 -3.60 -0.50
CA LYS A 164 -19.31 -2.38 0.06
C LYS A 164 -17.83 -2.25 -0.32
N GLY A 165 -17.41 -2.82 -1.45
CA GLY A 165 -16.02 -2.74 -1.93
C GLY A 165 -15.06 -3.78 -1.33
N GLY A 166 -15.56 -4.74 -0.55
CA GLY A 166 -14.76 -5.82 0.02
C GLY A 166 -13.89 -5.37 1.20
N TYR A 167 -12.79 -6.08 1.47
CA TYR A 167 -11.98 -5.90 2.68
C TYR A 167 -10.65 -5.19 2.44
N SER A 168 -10.47 -4.55 1.29
CA SER A 168 -9.25 -3.77 1.04
C SER A 168 -9.16 -2.61 2.01
N LEU A 169 -7.94 -2.19 2.32
CA LEU A 169 -7.69 -1.03 3.18
C LEU A 169 -8.37 0.24 2.63
N GLU A 170 -8.42 0.40 1.31
CA GLU A 170 -9.17 1.48 0.64
C GLU A 170 -10.67 1.43 0.96
N ALA A 171 -11.31 0.27 0.79
CA ALA A 171 -12.74 0.12 1.03
C ALA A 171 -13.10 0.23 2.52
N LEU A 172 -12.23 -0.23 3.42
CA LEU A 172 -12.44 -0.10 4.87
C LEU A 172 -12.27 1.34 5.33
N SER A 173 -11.21 2.02 4.92
CA SER A 173 -10.96 3.40 5.30
C SER A 173 -12.04 4.36 4.75
N ALA A 174 -12.53 4.10 3.53
CA ALA A 174 -13.65 4.87 2.96
C ALA A 174 -14.98 4.67 3.73
N ASP A 175 -15.34 3.43 4.09
CA ASP A 175 -16.62 3.10 4.73
C ASP A 175 -16.61 3.39 6.24
N LEU A 176 -15.47 3.27 6.92
CA LEU A 176 -15.39 3.34 8.39
C LEU A 176 -14.77 4.61 8.94
N MET A 177 -13.90 5.25 8.16
CA MET A 177 -13.14 6.43 8.60
C MET A 177 -13.50 7.67 7.78
N GLU A 178 -14.39 7.53 6.79
CA GLU A 178 -14.73 8.60 5.82
C GLU A 178 -13.50 9.24 5.15
N ARG A 179 -12.36 8.54 5.20
CA ARG A 179 -11.05 8.96 4.70
C ARG A 179 -10.49 7.84 3.87
N ARG A 180 -10.74 7.90 2.56
CA ARG A 180 -10.28 6.89 1.60
C ARG A 180 -8.76 6.94 1.43
N LYS A 181 -8.08 5.81 1.60
CA LYS A 181 -6.68 5.64 1.15
C LYS A 181 -6.61 5.88 -0.36
N LYS A 182 -5.79 6.84 -0.80
CA LYS A 182 -5.52 7.06 -2.23
C LYS A 182 -4.83 5.81 -2.81
N PRO A 183 -5.41 5.14 -3.81
CA PRO A 183 -4.84 3.92 -4.34
C PRO A 183 -3.57 4.23 -5.15
N MET A 184 -2.65 3.26 -5.19
CA MET A 184 -1.38 3.38 -5.92
C MET A 184 -1.58 3.78 -7.39
N LYS A 185 -2.67 3.33 -8.01
CA LYS A 185 -3.04 3.67 -9.40
C LYS A 185 -3.44 5.14 -9.57
N GLU A 186 -4.01 5.77 -8.54
CA GLU A 186 -4.34 7.20 -8.58
C GLU A 186 -3.09 8.05 -8.38
N LEU A 187 -2.18 7.62 -7.50
CA LEU A 187 -0.94 8.34 -7.19
C LEU A 187 0.12 8.23 -8.31
N PHE A 188 0.30 7.03 -8.88
CA PHE A 188 1.42 6.72 -9.79
C PHE A 188 0.98 5.99 -11.06
N GLY A 189 -0.33 5.76 -11.23
CA GLY A 189 -0.81 5.06 -12.41
C GLY A 189 -0.59 5.91 -13.66
N VAL A 190 0.24 5.41 -14.57
CA VAL A 190 0.34 5.99 -15.91
C VAL A 190 -1.01 5.78 -16.59
N PRO A 191 -1.69 6.85 -17.06
CA PRO A 191 -2.93 6.71 -17.81
C PRO A 191 -2.67 5.83 -19.03
N LYS A 192 -3.42 4.72 -19.17
CA LYS A 192 -3.41 3.98 -20.43
C LYS A 192 -3.98 4.92 -21.49
N LEU A 193 -3.15 5.33 -22.44
CA LEU A 193 -3.59 5.96 -23.68
C LEU A 193 -4.74 5.12 -24.24
N LYS A 194 -5.95 5.66 -24.22
CA LYS A 194 -7.07 5.04 -24.93
C LYS A 194 -6.65 5.00 -26.39
N LYS A 195 -6.62 3.80 -26.97
CA LYS A 195 -6.34 3.61 -28.39
C LYS A 195 -7.50 4.24 -29.17
N VAL A 196 -7.35 5.51 -29.54
CA VAL A 196 -8.34 6.23 -30.36
C VAL A 196 -8.16 5.73 -31.78
N TRP A 197 -8.96 4.74 -32.18
CA TRP A 197 -8.90 4.14 -33.50
C TRP A 197 -9.23 5.11 -34.64
N SER A 198 -9.87 6.26 -34.36
CA SER A 198 -10.31 7.19 -35.39
C SER A 198 -9.20 8.06 -35.98
N VAL A 199 -8.11 8.33 -35.24
CA VAL A 199 -7.06 9.25 -35.72
C VAL A 199 -6.07 8.58 -36.68
N LEU A 200 -5.91 7.24 -36.59
CA LEU A 200 -4.99 6.52 -37.48
C LEU A 200 -5.58 6.27 -38.88
N GLN A 201 -6.91 6.23 -39.03
CA GLN A 201 -7.54 5.99 -40.34
C GLN A 201 -7.32 7.15 -41.31
N HIS A 202 -7.33 8.40 -40.83
CA HIS A 202 -7.09 9.56 -41.69
C HIS A 202 -5.65 9.67 -42.21
N LYS A 203 -4.65 9.16 -41.48
CA LYS A 203 -3.24 9.17 -41.96
C LYS A 203 -2.90 8.01 -42.91
N LEU A 204 -3.67 6.92 -42.87
CA LEU A 204 -3.46 5.77 -43.76
C LEU A 204 -4.19 5.89 -45.09
N GLN A 205 -5.24 6.71 -45.18
CA GLN A 205 -5.95 6.95 -46.45
C GLN A 205 -5.18 7.87 -47.40
N ASP A 206 -4.26 8.71 -46.90
CA ASP A 206 -3.52 9.69 -47.71
C ASP A 206 -2.18 9.18 -48.31
N THR A 207 -1.81 7.89 -48.13
CA THR A 207 -0.49 7.39 -48.62
C THR A 207 -0.52 6.06 -49.38
N THR A 208 -1.67 5.67 -49.93
CA THR A 208 -1.72 4.54 -50.88
C THR A 208 -1.13 4.95 -52.24
N TRP A 209 0.13 4.60 -52.46
CA TRP A 209 0.76 4.63 -53.79
C TRP A 209 0.32 3.41 -54.59
N HIS A 210 -0.12 3.63 -55.82
CA HIS A 210 -0.39 2.54 -56.76
C HIS A 210 0.83 2.36 -57.68
N LEU A 211 1.26 1.10 -57.85
CA LEU A 211 2.32 0.70 -58.77
C LEU A 211 1.64 0.11 -60.01
N GLN A 212 1.95 0.66 -61.18
CA GLN A 212 1.56 0.07 -62.46
C GLN A 212 2.80 -0.33 -63.23
N THR A 213 2.77 -1.55 -63.74
CA THR A 213 3.79 -2.08 -64.65
C THR A 213 3.23 -2.01 -66.06
N SER A 214 3.91 -1.28 -66.95
CA SER A 214 3.56 -1.26 -68.37
C SER A 214 4.03 -2.53 -69.08
N ALA A 215 3.51 -2.83 -70.28
CA ALA A 215 3.75 -4.08 -71.00
C ALA A 215 5.24 -4.31 -71.38
N ASP A 216 6.03 -3.25 -71.35
CA ASP A 216 7.47 -3.15 -71.55
C ASP A 216 8.28 -3.31 -70.24
N GLY A 217 7.63 -3.58 -69.11
CA GLY A 217 8.26 -3.99 -67.85
C GLY A 217 8.73 -2.86 -66.94
N VAL A 218 8.43 -1.60 -67.28
CA VAL A 218 8.78 -0.43 -66.45
C VAL A 218 7.71 -0.22 -65.38
N VAL A 219 8.15 -0.09 -64.12
CA VAL A 219 7.26 0.16 -62.97
C VAL A 219 7.28 1.64 -62.61
N SER A 220 6.10 2.28 -62.65
CA SER A 220 5.94 3.70 -62.33
C SER A 220 5.04 3.90 -61.10
N ARG A 221 5.34 4.90 -60.26
CA ARG A 221 4.52 5.30 -59.11
C ARG A 221 3.66 6.50 -59.45
N TYR A 222 2.39 6.47 -59.08
CA TYR A 222 1.53 7.64 -59.12
C TYR A 222 0.60 7.73 -57.90
N THR A 223 0.29 8.97 -57.55
CA THR A 223 -0.77 9.37 -56.62
C THR A 223 -2.03 9.64 -57.45
N MET A 224 -3.20 9.32 -56.91
CA MET A 224 -4.46 9.84 -57.46
C MET A 224 -4.62 11.32 -57.05
#